data_AF-A0A6C0KK87-F1
#
_entry.id   AF-A0A6C0KK87-F1
#
_cell.length_a   1.000
_cell.length_b   1.000
_cell.length_c   1.000
_cell.angle_alpha   90.00
_cell.angle_beta   90.00
_cell.angle_gamma   90.00
#
_symmetry.space_group_name_H-M   'P 1'
#
loop_
_entity.id
_entity.type
_entity.pdbx_description
1 polymer ?
#
loop_
_entity_poly.entity_id
_entity_poly.type
_entity_poly.pdbx_seq_one_letter_code
_entity_poly.pdbx_strand_id
1 'polypeptide(L)' 'MKTQAINGVPYLINEKGEVFLYSSVPPISLGHYTKETNTLKLHEGWEDSATDWVNHYRKGLKENTIIALQKAADLQKAT' A
#
# COMPACT_ATOMS: atom_id res chain seq x y z
N MET A 1 -14.53 20.50 4.80
CA MET A 1 -13.62 19.69 3.95
C MET A 1 -13.49 18.33 4.60
N LYS A 2 -13.88 17.24 3.93
CA LYS A 2 -13.85 15.89 4.53
C LYS A 2 -12.50 15.27 4.19
N THR A 3 -11.57 15.22 5.13
CA THR A 3 -10.26 14.59 4.95
C THR A 3 -10.46 13.09 4.81
N GLN A 4 -10.34 12.56 3.59
CA GLN A 4 -10.36 11.12 3.37
C GLN A 4 -8.97 10.58 3.74
N ALA A 5 -8.88 9.91 4.88
CA ALA A 5 -7.72 9.08 5.17
C ALA A 5 -7.74 7.88 4.21
N ILE A 6 -6.59 7.57 3.59
CA ILE A 6 -6.46 6.41 2.71
C ILE A 6 -6.41 5.13 3.57
N ASN A 7 -7.54 4.75 4.16
CA ASN A 7 -7.60 3.59 5.04
C ASN A 7 -7.43 2.30 4.24
N GLY A 8 -6.40 1.51 4.57
CA GLY A 8 -6.20 0.17 4.02
C GLY A 8 -5.50 0.11 2.66
N VAL A 9 -5.00 1.24 2.14
CA VAL A 9 -4.12 1.28 0.97
C VAL A 9 -2.73 1.72 1.41
N PRO A 10 -1.71 0.85 1.29
CA PRO A 10 -0.33 1.22 1.51
C PRO A 10 0.14 2.33 0.54
N TYR A 11 0.68 3.42 1.09
CA TYR A 11 1.24 4.53 0.32
C TYR A 11 2.59 5.01 0.90
N LEU A 12 3.32 5.76 0.09
CA LEU A 12 4.57 6.44 0.44
C LEU A 12 4.42 7.92 0.13
N ILE A 13 5.03 8.77 0.96
CA ILE A 13 5.14 10.21 0.71
C ILE A 13 6.63 10.51 0.53
N ASN A 14 7.01 11.14 -0.57
CA ASN A 14 8.40 11.55 -0.78
C ASN A 14 8.71 12.92 -0.15
N GLU A 15 9.95 13.38 -0.26
CA GLU A 15 10.39 14.67 0.31
C GLU A 15 9.68 15.88 -0.29
N LYS A 16 9.08 15.74 -1.47
CA LYS A 16 8.28 16.78 -2.14
C LYS A 16 6.81 16.77 -1.74
N GLY A 17 6.39 15.85 -0.87
CA GLY A 17 4.99 15.68 -0.49
C GLY A 17 4.16 14.89 -1.51
N GLU A 18 4.75 14.36 -2.58
CA GLU A 18 4.02 13.53 -3.55
C GLU A 18 3.68 12.18 -2.93
N VAL A 19 2.42 11.77 -3.08
CA VAL A 19 1.90 10.53 -2.51
C VAL A 19 1.83 9.49 -3.62
N PHE A 20 2.47 8.34 -3.40
CA PHE A 20 2.50 7.22 -4.33
C PHE A 20 1.99 5.96 -3.67
N LEU A 21 1.42 5.08 -4.48
CA LEU A 21 1.09 3.72 -4.07
C LEU A 21 2.37 2.95 -3.75
N TYR A 22 2.42 2.33 -2.56
CA TYR A 22 3.60 1.64 -2.06
C TYR A 22 4.13 0.61 -3.07
N SER A 23 5.42 0.62 -3.39
CA SER A 23 6.06 -0.41 -4.24
C SER A 23 5.35 -0.72 -5.58
N SER A 24 4.62 0.24 -6.14
CA SER A 24 4.01 0.12 -7.47
C SER A 24 5.06 0.24 -8.58
N VAL A 25 4.92 -0.58 -9.63
CA VAL A 25 5.78 -0.55 -10.83
C VAL A 25 4.88 -0.63 -12.08
N PRO A 26 4.77 0.43 -12.90
CA PRO A 26 5.39 1.75 -12.71
C PRO A 26 4.81 2.49 -11.48
N PRO A 27 5.50 3.54 -10.96
CA PRO A 27 4.99 4.31 -9.83
C PRO A 27 3.61 4.93 -10.11
N ILE A 28 2.64 4.68 -9.22
CA ILE A 28 1.28 5.21 -9.32
C ILE A 28 1.13 6.38 -8.33
N SER A 29 0.93 7.60 -8.85
CA SER A 29 0.66 8.78 -8.02
C SER A 29 -0.79 8.77 -7.55
N LEU A 30 -1.00 9.00 -6.25
CA LEU A 30 -2.33 9.09 -5.64
C LEU A 30 -2.73 10.52 -5.32
N GLY A 31 -1.75 11.43 -5.19
CA GLY A 31 -2.01 12.81 -4.81
C GLY A 31 -0.81 13.50 -4.19
N HIS A 32 -1.10 14.44 -3.31
CA HIS A 32 -0.11 15.28 -2.66
C HIS A 32 -0.48 15.58 -1.20
N TYR A 33 0.52 15.51 -0.33
CA TYR A 33 0.45 15.84 1.07
C TYR A 33 1.17 17.17 1.32
N THR A 34 0.46 18.13 1.90
CA THR A 34 0.99 19.43 2.29
C THR A 34 1.24 19.44 3.80
N LYS A 35 2.52 19.54 4.21
CA LYS A 35 2.93 19.45 5.61
C LYS A 35 2.45 20.64 6.44
N GLU A 36 2.44 21.84 5.86
CA GLU A 36 2.06 23.10 6.51
C GLU A 36 0.59 23.08 6.95
N THR A 37 -0.26 22.41 6.18
CA THR A 37 -1.70 22.33 6.42
C THR A 37 -2.13 20.94 6.90
N ASN A 38 -1.18 20.02 7.09
CA ASN A 38 -1.42 18.61 7.42
C ASN A 38 -2.55 18.00 6.57
N THR A 39 -2.56 18.31 5.27
CA THR A 39 -3.67 17.99 4.38
C THR A 39 -3.19 17.06 3.27
N LEU A 40 -3.90 15.95 3.11
CA LEU A 40 -3.75 15.03 2.00
C LEU A 40 -4.82 15.34 0.94
N LYS A 41 -4.39 15.66 -0.27
CA LYS A 41 -5.25 15.86 -1.44
C LYS A 41 -5.01 14.72 -2.40
N LEU A 42 -6.07 13.99 -2.75
CA LEU A 42 -5.99 12.86 -3.67
C LEU A 42 -6.43 13.29 -5.06
N HIS A 43 -5.86 12.67 -6.08
CA HIS A 43 -6.33 12.83 -7.46
C HIS A 43 -7.74 12.25 -7.60
N GLU A 44 -8.53 12.80 -8.51
CA GLU A 44 -9.82 12.21 -8.86
C GLU A 44 -9.62 10.80 -9.43
N GLY A 45 -10.40 9.82 -8.96
CA GLY A 45 -10.29 8.41 -9.39
C GLY A 45 -9.08 7.64 -8.83
N TRP A 46 -8.46 8.14 -7.75
CA TRP A 46 -7.34 7.44 -7.10
C TRP A 46 -7.75 6.04 -6.60
N GLU A 47 -9.01 5.84 -6.25
CA GLU A 47 -9.56 4.58 -5.75
C GLU A 47 -9.43 3.45 -6.77
N ASP A 48 -9.76 3.74 -8.03
CA ASP A 48 -9.70 2.76 -9.12
C ASP A 48 -8.24 2.35 -9.38
N SER A 49 -7.35 3.33 -9.38
CA SER A 49 -5.90 3.11 -9.55
C SER A 49 -5.30 2.29 -8.41
N ALA A 50 -5.82 2.45 -7.19
CA ALA A 50 -5.35 1.71 -6.01
C ALA A 50 -5.92 0.29 -5.93
N THR A 51 -7.16 0.07 -6.38
CA THR A 51 -7.91 -1.18 -6.13
C THR A 51 -7.21 -2.41 -6.70
N ASP A 52 -6.81 -2.36 -7.97
CA ASP A 52 -6.16 -3.50 -8.64
C ASP A 52 -4.84 -3.88 -7.96
N TRP A 53 -4.02 -2.88 -7.67
CA TRP A 53 -2.74 -3.12 -7.01
C TRP A 53 -2.93 -3.58 -5.56
N VAL A 54 -3.88 -3.02 -4.80
CA VAL A 54 -4.16 -3.46 -3.42
C VAL A 54 -4.59 -4.92 -3.40
N ASN A 55 -5.42 -5.34 -4.35
CA ASN A 55 -5.83 -6.74 -4.49
C ASN A 55 -4.65 -7.65 -4.81
N HIS A 56 -3.79 -7.24 -5.74
CA HIS A 56 -2.56 -7.96 -6.07
C HIS A 56 -1.62 -8.09 -4.84
N TYR A 57 -1.36 -6.98 -4.16
CA TYR A 57 -0.50 -6.90 -2.99
C TYR A 57 -1.01 -7.78 -1.84
N ARG A 58 -2.31 -7.70 -1.51
CA ARG A 58 -2.91 -8.52 -0.45
C ARG A 58 -2.88 -10.02 -0.78
N LYS A 59 -3.08 -10.37 -2.05
CA LYS A 59 -2.97 -11.77 -2.51
C LYS A 59 -1.54 -12.28 -2.33
N GLY A 60 -0.55 -11.53 -2.80
CA GLY A 60 0.86 -11.89 -2.66
C GLY A 60 1.31 -11.99 -1.20
N LEU A 61 0.89 -11.05 -0.33
CA LEU A 61 1.13 -11.14 1.11
C LEU A 61 0.56 -12.41 1.72
N LYS A 62 -0.69 -12.75 1.40
CA LYS A 62 -1.34 -13.98 1.89
C LYS A 62 -0.58 -15.22 1.46
N GLU A 63 -0.22 -15.33 0.19
CA GLU A 63 0.51 -16.47 -0.36
C GLU A 63 1.88 -16.62 0.29
N ASN A 64 2.66 -15.53 0.37
CA ASN A 64 3.97 -15.55 1.02
C ASN A 64 3.89 -15.89 2.52
N THR A 65 2.87 -15.41 3.22
CA THR A 65 2.66 -15.73 4.63
C THR A 65 2.37 -17.21 4.83
N ILE A 66 1.51 -17.81 3.99
CA ILE A 66 1.21 -19.24 4.04
C ILE A 66 2.48 -20.07 3.82
N ILE A 67 3.30 -19.71 2.82
CA ILE A 67 4.56 -20.41 2.52
C ILE A 67 5.53 -20.31 3.70
N ALA A 68 5.68 -19.12 4.29
CA ALA A 68 6.56 -18.92 5.44
C ALA A 68 6.11 -19.74 6.65
N LEU A 69 4.80 -19.77 6.94
CA LEU A 69 4.24 -20.56 8.03
C LEU A 69 4.43 -22.06 7.80
N GLN A 70 4.22 -22.55 6.57
CA GLN A 70 4.46 -23.95 6.24
C GLN A 70 5.93 -24.33 6.44
N LYS A 71 6.86 -23.51 5.94
CA LYS A 71 8.30 -23.73 6.12
C LYS A 71 8.70 -23.73 7.59
N ALA A 72 8.14 -22.83 8.40
CA ALA A 72 8.40 -22.79 9.83
C ALA A 72 7.88 -24.06 10.54
N ALA A 73 6.68 -24.52 10.19
CA ALA A 73 6.11 -25.75 10.74
C ALA A 73 6.93 -27.00 10.36
N ASP A 74 7.45 -27.06 9.13
CA ASP A 74 8.29 -28.18 8.69
C ASP A 74 9.64 -28.20 9.42
N LEU A 75 10.25 -27.04 9.66
CA LEU A 75 11.47 -26.93 10.48
C LEU A 75 11.23 -27.38 11.92
N GLN A 76 10.10 -27.00 12.51
CA GLN A 76 9.74 -27.41 13.87
C GLN A 76 9.56 -28.93 14.00
N LYS A 77 9.00 -29.59 12.97
CA LYS A 77 8.82 -31.05 12.96
C LYS A 77 10.12 -31.83 12.72
N ALA A 78 11.12 -31.19 12.12
CA ALA A 78 12.42 -31.79 11.85
C ALA A 78 13.39 -31.68 13.04
N THR A 79 12.98 -31.03 14.12
CA THR A 79 13.72 -30.86 15.38
C THR A 79 13.12 -31.75 16.46
#